data_AF-A0A3M3UXB4-F1
#
_entry.id   AF-A0A3M3UXB4-F1
#
_cell.length_a   1.000
_cell.length_b   1.000
_cell.length_c   1.000
_cell.angle_alpha   90.00
_cell.angle_beta   90.00
_cell.angle_gamma   90.00
#
_symmetry.space_group_name_H-M   'P 1'
#
loop_
_entity.id
_entity.type
_entity.pdbx_description
1 polymer ?
#
loop_
_entity_poly.entity_id
_entity_poly.type
_entity_poly.pdbx_seq_one_letter_code
_entity_poly.pdbx_strand_id
1 'polypeptide(L)' 'ADSGFTASLGIPTLCGLGPVGGKVHTDREYLELDTLVPRGQALVATILALGDG' A
#
# COMPACT_ATOMS: atom_id res chain seq x y z
N ALA A 1 -6.10 -10.30 -0.35
CA ALA A 1 -5.33 -9.47 -1.30
C ALA A 1 -4.17 -10.30 -1.83
N ASP A 2 -3.69 -10.03 -3.04
CA ASP A 2 -2.68 -10.84 -3.72
C ASP A 2 -1.33 -10.86 -3.00
N SER A 3 -1.07 -9.86 -2.17
CA SER A 3 0.08 -9.80 -1.25
C SER A 3 0.19 -11.00 -0.31
N GLY A 4 -0.92 -11.67 0.01
CA GLY A 4 -0.90 -12.88 0.83
C GLY A 4 -0.18 -14.05 0.15
N PHE A 5 -0.18 -14.12 -1.18
CA PHE A 5 0.50 -15.19 -1.92
C PHE A 5 2.02 -15.07 -1.84
N THR A 6 2.57 -13.89 -2.01
CA THR A 6 4.03 -13.69 -1.92
C THR A 6 4.51 -13.75 -0.47
N ALA A 7 3.73 -13.21 0.47
CA ALA A 7 4.04 -13.28 1.89
C ALA A 7 4.09 -14.73 2.41
N SER A 8 3.20 -15.62 1.95
CA SER A 8 3.20 -17.03 2.36
C SER A 8 4.41 -17.82 1.87
N LEU A 9 5.09 -17.33 0.83
CA LEU A 9 6.34 -17.88 0.30
C LEU A 9 7.58 -17.36 1.04
N GLY A 10 7.41 -16.54 2.09
CA GLY A 10 8.52 -15.93 2.82
C GLY A 10 9.17 -14.74 2.10
N ILE A 11 8.55 -14.25 1.02
CA ILE A 11 9.05 -13.08 0.28
C ILE A 11 8.62 -11.81 1.03
N PRO A 12 9.56 -10.91 1.43
CA PRO A 12 9.20 -9.62 2.01
C PRO A 12 8.21 -8.88 1.12
N THR A 13 7.01 -8.63 1.66
CA THR A 13 5.89 -8.08 0.89
C THR A 13 5.31 -6.87 1.62
N LEU A 14 5.43 -5.69 1.01
CA LEU A 14 4.71 -4.50 1.44
C LEU A 14 3.31 -4.49 0.84
N CYS A 15 2.29 -4.41 1.68
CA CYS A 15 0.88 -4.45 1.27
C CYS A 15 0.17 -3.13 1.59
N GLY A 16 -0.96 -2.87 0.92
CA GLY A 16 -1.88 -1.83 1.31
C GLY A 16 -1.38 -0.41 1.02
N LEU A 17 -0.77 -0.17 -0.15
CA LEU A 17 -0.33 1.16 -0.55
C LEU A 17 -1.44 2.05 -1.14
N GLY A 18 -2.68 1.56 -1.22
CA GLY A 18 -3.82 2.39 -1.61
C GLY A 18 -4.12 3.50 -0.59
N PRO A 19 -4.75 4.62 -1.01
CA PRO A 19 -5.23 5.65 -0.10
C PRO A 19 -6.27 5.09 0.87
N VAL A 20 -6.47 5.78 2.00
CA VAL A 20 -7.60 5.49 2.88
C VAL A 20 -8.88 5.77 2.11
N GLY A 21 -9.88 4.93 2.30
CA GLY A 21 -11.15 5.01 1.61
C GLY A 21 -12.13 3.99 2.14
N GLY A 22 -13.31 3.95 1.54
CA GLY A 22 -14.36 3.06 2.00
C GLY A 22 -15.51 2.91 1.02
N LYS A 23 -16.47 2.07 1.41
CA LYS A 23 -17.64 1.71 0.61
C LYS A 23 -17.23 1.16 -0.77
N VAL A 24 -16.14 0.39 -0.77
CA VAL A 24 -15.57 -0.26 -1.95
C VAL A 24 -16.64 -1.09 -2.66
N HIS A 25 -16.70 -1.02 -3.99
CA HIS A 25 -17.69 -1.73 -4.81
C HIS A 25 -19.13 -1.23 -4.63
N THR A 26 -19.30 0.06 -4.33
CA THR A 26 -20.61 0.72 -4.28
C THR A 26 -20.58 2.05 -5.03
N ASP A 27 -21.76 2.62 -5.29
CA ASP A 27 -21.93 3.98 -5.84
C ASP A 27 -21.42 5.08 -4.91
N ARG A 28 -21.17 4.76 -3.64
CA ARG A 28 -20.67 5.66 -2.61
C ARG A 28 -19.19 5.47 -2.31
N GLU A 29 -18.46 4.72 -3.14
CA GLU A 29 -17.02 4.53 -3.01
C GLU A 29 -16.28 5.87 -2.97
N TYR A 30 -15.32 5.99 -2.05
CA TYR A 30 -14.54 7.22 -1.87
C TYR A 30 -13.13 6.92 -1.34
N LEU A 31 -12.27 7.93 -1.46
CA LEU A 31 -10.95 7.96 -0.84
C LEU A 31 -10.67 9.31 -0.17
N GLU A 32 -9.76 9.32 0.79
CA GLU A 32 -9.25 10.50 1.49
C GLU A 32 -8.00 11.02 0.76
N LEU A 33 -8.11 12.21 0.14
CA LEU A 33 -7.08 12.75 -0.76
C LEU A 33 -5.74 13.03 -0.08
N ASP A 34 -5.79 13.49 1.18
CA ASP A 34 -4.62 13.78 2.00
C ASP A 34 -3.79 12.53 2.33
N THR A 35 -4.35 11.33 2.13
CA THR A 35 -3.63 10.07 2.35
C THR A 35 -2.84 9.59 1.13
N LEU A 36 -3.08 10.16 -0.06
CA LEU A 36 -2.42 9.72 -1.29
C LEU A 36 -0.89 9.94 -1.23
N VAL A 37 -0.46 11.13 -0.81
CA VAL A 37 0.97 11.48 -0.72
C VAL A 37 1.68 10.67 0.37
N PRO A 38 1.18 10.56 1.62
CA PRO A 38 1.78 9.71 2.64
C PRO A 38 1.96 8.24 2.22
N ARG A 39 1.00 7.68 1.47
CA ARG A 39 1.12 6.30 0.95
C ARG A 39 2.23 6.16 -0.08
N GLY A 40 2.38 7.14 -0.98
CA GLY A 40 3.51 7.22 -1.91
C GLY A 40 4.85 7.35 -1.18
N GLN A 41 4.90 8.15 -0.11
CA GLN A 41 6.10 8.30 0.72
C GLN A 41 6.49 6.98 1.41
N ALA A 42 5.53 6.17 1.87
CA ALA A 42 5.79 4.85 2.44
C ALA A 42 6.47 3.90 1.44
N LEU A 43 6.04 3.93 0.17
CA LEU A 43 6.70 3.18 -0.91
C LEU A 43 8.15 3.65 -1.11
N VAL A 44 8.36 4.96 -1.24
CA VAL A 44 9.71 5.54 -1.42
C VAL A 44 10.61 5.20 -0.24
N ALA A 45 10.14 5.37 0.99
CA ALA A 45 10.88 5.03 2.20
C ALA A 45 11.29 3.55 2.22
N THR A 46 10.43 2.66 1.76
CA THR A 46 10.74 1.23 1.67
C THR A 46 11.84 0.96 0.64
N ILE A 47 11.79 1.61 -0.53
CA ILE A 47 12.83 1.48 -1.55
C ILE A 47 14.18 1.99 -1.03
N LEU A 48 14.19 3.15 -0.37
CA LEU A 48 15.41 3.74 0.21
C LEU A 48 16.02 2.81 1.27
N ALA A 49 15.19 2.29 2.18
CA ALA A 49 15.64 1.36 3.22
C ALA A 49 16.27 0.06 2.67
N LEU A 50 15.93 -0.34 1.44
CA LEU A 50 16.55 -1.48 0.75
C LEU A 50 17.84 -1.08 -0.01
N GLY A 51 17.96 0.19 -0.40
CA GLY A 51 19.12 0.74 -1.10
C GLY A 51 20.28 1.12 -0.19
N ASP A 52 20.04 1.27 1.12
CA ASP A 52 21.05 1.54 2.15
C ASP A 52 21.85 0.28 2.58
N GLY A 53 21.83 -0.78 1.76
CA GLY A 53 22.54 -2.05 1.94
C GLY A 53 23.90 -2.11 1.24
#